data_AF-A0A317CLR3-F1
#
_entry.id   AF-A0A317CLR3-F1
#
_cell.length_a   1.000
_cell.length_b   1.000
_cell.length_c   1.000
_cell.angle_alpha   90.00
_cell.angle_beta   90.00
_cell.angle_gamma   90.00
#
_symmetry.space_group_name_H-M   'P 1'
#
loop_
_entity.id
_entity.type
_entity.pdbx_description
1 polymer ?
#
loop_
_entity_poly.entity_id
_entity_poly.type
_entity_poly.pdbx_seq_one_letter_code
_entity_poly.pdbx_strand_id
1 'polypeptide(L)'
;MLSHIFLRDFAIIETLDLELEPGMTALTGETGAGKSILVDAIGLVLGDRADSGVVRHGAEKTEITLTIDISDTPTALKWLQDQDLDQDDQCILRRVITNTGKSRAWINGTPANLTMLRQLGEQVVDIHGQHEHQSLMKKDMQRQLLDDYGSHHKQLNTLNEHYKDWKALQDKLDQLQNQSSDHQAQIDLLSFQTQELEALAPIEGEYAQLDEEHNRLSNAGHLLQTASTGLEQLYDAEQNSVYSVLSHLISEMTQLKELDSSFAEPLTLLTEAQIQVEEASSALRHYQDSLELDPQRLQWVESRISDLHQMARKHNVTPEELPEKFSDLSRRLAALSGDEYDLDALQEKLEQSRQAYIDRATKLHKSREKAAKQLGQGVSKAMQQLGMDGGVFEINCGFDEDSKFTSHGMDDIEFQVSANPGQPLKPLVKVASGGELSRISLAIQMIAAQKVTLPALIFDEVDTGIGGGTAEVVGQQLRKLGGSRQVLCVTHLPQVASQAHQHYKVTKIKGKTSTSTGMLTLRDEERVEEIARMMGGIEITDSTLALAREMLDVGNED
;
A
#
# COMPACT_ATOMS: atom_id res chain seq x y z
N MET A 1 -34.22 -14.49 10.07
CA MET A 1 -34.93 -15.04 8.89
C MET A 1 -35.51 -13.92 8.05
N LEU A 2 -35.62 -14.06 6.74
CA LEU A 2 -36.42 -13.14 5.91
C LEU A 2 -37.91 -13.40 6.18
N SER A 3 -38.64 -12.40 6.65
CA SER A 3 -40.07 -12.54 7.00
C SER A 3 -41.00 -11.97 5.94
N HIS A 4 -40.58 -10.90 5.26
CA HIS A 4 -41.44 -10.19 4.32
C HIS A 4 -40.63 -9.47 3.25
N ILE A 5 -41.12 -9.48 2.01
CA ILE A 5 -40.58 -8.70 0.91
C ILE A 5 -41.69 -7.99 0.15
N PHE A 6 -41.50 -6.68 -0.05
CA PHE A 6 -42.39 -5.83 -0.80
C PHE A 6 -41.65 -5.17 -1.96
N LEU A 7 -42.16 -5.35 -3.17
CA LEU A 7 -41.64 -4.73 -4.38
C LEU A 7 -42.72 -3.86 -5.01
N ARG A 8 -42.31 -2.69 -5.50
CA ARG A 8 -43.18 -1.82 -6.30
C ARG A 8 -42.44 -1.28 -7.50
N ASP A 9 -43.09 -1.35 -8.66
CA ASP A 9 -42.58 -0.85 -9.94
C ASP A 9 -41.16 -1.38 -10.29
N PHE A 10 -40.89 -2.65 -9.96
CA PHE A 10 -39.59 -3.31 -10.14
C PHE A 10 -39.61 -4.21 -11.38
N ALA A 11 -38.79 -3.91 -12.38
CA ALA A 11 -38.72 -4.62 -13.67
C ALA A 11 -40.11 -4.83 -14.30
N ILE A 12 -40.66 -6.05 -14.26
CA ILE A 12 -41.99 -6.40 -14.78
C ILE A 12 -43.05 -6.59 -13.68
N ILE A 13 -42.68 -6.38 -12.42
CA ILE A 13 -43.57 -6.40 -11.25
C ILE A 13 -44.13 -5.00 -11.03
N GLU A 14 -45.45 -4.90 -10.94
CA GLU A 14 -46.13 -3.65 -10.54
C GLU A 14 -46.18 -3.55 -9.02
N THR A 15 -46.65 -4.60 -8.35
CA THR A 15 -46.58 -4.75 -6.90
C THR A 15 -46.41 -6.24 -6.57
N LEU A 16 -45.50 -6.55 -5.66
CA LEU A 16 -45.36 -7.87 -5.05
C LEU A 16 -45.34 -7.65 -3.54
N ASP A 17 -46.13 -8.44 -2.84
CA ASP A 17 -46.23 -8.43 -1.38
C ASP A 17 -46.21 -9.91 -0.95
N LEU A 18 -45.12 -10.33 -0.32
CA LEU A 18 -44.85 -11.74 -0.05
C LEU A 18 -44.35 -11.94 1.37
N GLU A 19 -45.05 -12.81 2.11
CA GLU A 19 -44.59 -13.34 3.39
C GLU A 19 -43.72 -14.59 3.16
N LEU A 20 -42.61 -14.67 3.88
CA LEU A 20 -41.65 -15.77 3.78
C LEU A 20 -41.64 -16.55 5.09
N GLU A 21 -41.66 -17.87 4.97
CA GLU A 21 -41.71 -18.79 6.10
C GLU A 21 -40.34 -19.45 6.34
N PRO A 22 -40.10 -20.03 7.54
CA PRO A 22 -38.92 -20.85 7.80
C PRO A 22 -38.91 -22.10 6.91
N GLY A 23 -37.72 -22.68 6.73
CA GLY A 23 -37.55 -23.87 5.90
C GLY A 23 -37.06 -23.57 4.49
N MET A 24 -37.16 -24.59 3.65
CA MET A 24 -36.88 -24.50 2.21
C MET A 24 -38.12 -24.07 1.44
N THR A 25 -38.02 -22.95 0.73
CA THR A 25 -39.00 -22.43 -0.21
C THR A 25 -38.51 -22.63 -1.64
N ALA A 26 -39.33 -23.26 -2.50
CA ALA A 26 -39.06 -23.37 -3.94
C ALA A 26 -39.80 -22.30 -4.75
N LEU A 27 -39.09 -21.66 -5.68
CA LEU A 27 -39.61 -20.68 -6.63
C LEU A 27 -39.58 -21.29 -8.05
N THR A 28 -40.75 -21.61 -8.59
CA THR A 28 -40.92 -22.22 -9.93
C THR A 28 -41.73 -21.32 -10.87
N GLY A 29 -41.96 -21.75 -12.10
CA GLY A 29 -42.72 -21.00 -13.11
C GLY A 29 -41.91 -20.63 -14.36
N GLU A 30 -42.42 -19.67 -15.14
CA GLU A 30 -41.89 -19.33 -16.47
C GLU A 30 -40.44 -18.82 -16.42
N THR A 31 -39.62 -19.31 -17.35
CA THR A 31 -38.21 -18.97 -17.50
C THR A 31 -37.99 -17.57 -18.09
N GLY A 32 -36.87 -16.95 -17.73
CA GLY A 32 -36.28 -15.82 -18.48
C GLY A 32 -36.53 -14.40 -17.96
N ALA A 33 -37.29 -14.19 -16.88
CA ALA A 33 -37.33 -12.88 -16.21
C ALA A 33 -37.86 -12.95 -14.76
N GLY A 34 -38.86 -13.79 -14.46
CA GLY A 34 -39.61 -13.66 -13.20
C GLY A 34 -39.00 -14.30 -11.94
N LYS A 35 -38.13 -15.31 -12.07
CA LYS A 35 -37.62 -16.09 -10.94
C LYS A 35 -36.39 -15.44 -10.29
N SER A 36 -35.42 -15.02 -11.09
CA SER A 36 -34.25 -14.27 -10.60
C SER A 36 -34.59 -12.84 -10.18
N ILE A 37 -35.75 -12.28 -10.60
CA ILE A 37 -36.21 -10.96 -10.15
C ILE A 37 -36.30 -10.85 -8.62
N LEU A 38 -36.72 -11.92 -7.92
CA LEU A 38 -36.78 -11.87 -6.46
C LEU A 38 -35.38 -11.85 -5.85
N VAL A 39 -34.48 -12.68 -6.38
CA VAL A 39 -33.08 -12.77 -5.95
C VAL A 39 -32.37 -11.45 -6.22
N ASP A 40 -32.55 -10.86 -7.40
CA ASP A 40 -32.04 -9.56 -7.80
C ASP A 40 -32.56 -8.45 -6.89
N ALA A 41 -33.86 -8.47 -6.54
CA ALA A 41 -34.43 -7.49 -5.64
C ALA A 41 -33.83 -7.59 -4.23
N ILE A 42 -33.60 -8.82 -3.74
CA ILE A 42 -32.93 -9.04 -2.45
C ILE A 42 -31.47 -8.57 -2.53
N GLY A 43 -30.70 -8.96 -3.55
CA GLY A 43 -29.31 -8.47 -3.72
C GLY A 43 -29.23 -6.95 -3.77
N LEU A 44 -30.17 -6.30 -4.47
CA LEU A 44 -30.28 -4.84 -4.50
C LEU A 44 -30.61 -4.26 -3.13
N VAL A 45 -31.57 -4.78 -2.36
CA VAL A 45 -31.84 -4.18 -1.04
C VAL A 45 -30.69 -4.40 -0.06
N LEU A 46 -29.89 -5.45 -0.24
CA LEU A 46 -28.70 -5.76 0.55
C LEU A 46 -27.44 -5.00 0.11
N GLY A 47 -27.50 -4.23 -0.99
CA GLY A 47 -26.46 -3.26 -1.33
C GLY A 47 -25.73 -3.49 -2.66
N ASP A 48 -26.24 -4.34 -3.53
CA ASP A 48 -25.70 -4.50 -4.88
C ASP A 48 -25.81 -3.21 -5.71
N ARG A 49 -25.05 -3.12 -6.79
CA ARG A 49 -25.13 -1.96 -7.68
C ARG A 49 -26.45 -2.00 -8.46
N ALA A 50 -27.17 -0.89 -8.46
CA ALA A 50 -28.42 -0.74 -9.20
C ALA A 50 -28.17 -0.08 -10.56
N ASP A 51 -28.81 -0.60 -11.60
CA ASP A 51 -28.98 0.08 -12.89
C ASP A 51 -30.37 0.74 -12.94
N SER A 52 -30.51 1.83 -13.70
CA SER A 52 -31.81 2.41 -14.08
C SER A 52 -32.78 1.41 -14.73
N GLY A 53 -32.27 0.38 -15.40
CA GLY A 53 -33.06 -0.66 -16.08
C GLY A 53 -33.90 -1.54 -15.16
N VAL A 54 -33.68 -1.48 -13.84
CA VAL A 54 -34.50 -2.19 -12.84
C VAL A 54 -35.83 -1.47 -12.56
N VAL A 55 -35.99 -0.22 -12.99
CA VAL A 55 -37.25 0.52 -12.86
C VAL A 55 -38.21 0.08 -13.95
N ARG A 56 -39.44 -0.27 -13.57
CA ARG A 56 -40.50 -0.65 -14.51
C ARG A 56 -40.69 0.42 -15.58
N HIS A 57 -40.86 -0.01 -16.83
CA HIS A 57 -41.10 0.91 -17.94
C HIS A 57 -42.35 1.77 -17.68
N GLY A 58 -42.19 3.09 -17.79
CA GLY A 58 -43.25 4.06 -17.51
C GLY A 58 -43.35 4.53 -16.05
N ALA A 59 -42.59 3.94 -15.12
CA ALA A 59 -42.53 4.39 -13.73
C ALA A 59 -41.38 5.40 -13.51
N GLU A 60 -41.54 6.29 -12.53
CA GLU A 60 -40.52 7.26 -12.14
C GLU A 60 -39.46 6.65 -11.20
N LYS A 61 -39.85 5.64 -10.41
CA LYS A 61 -39.01 4.98 -9.41
C LYS A 61 -39.51 3.56 -9.14
N THR A 62 -38.63 2.72 -8.62
CA THR A 62 -38.96 1.44 -7.97
C THR A 62 -38.65 1.53 -6.48
N GLU A 63 -39.36 0.73 -5.69
CA GLU A 63 -39.21 0.60 -4.25
C GLU A 63 -39.14 -0.87 -3.86
N ILE A 64 -38.12 -1.20 -3.08
CA ILE A 64 -37.84 -2.54 -2.57
C ILE A 64 -37.77 -2.44 -1.05
N THR A 65 -38.55 -3.23 -0.33
CA THR A 65 -38.52 -3.33 1.12
C THR A 65 -38.35 -4.79 1.52
N LEU A 66 -37.44 -5.07 2.43
CA LEU A 66 -37.18 -6.39 2.98
C LEU A 66 -37.21 -6.29 4.50
N THR A 67 -38.08 -7.09 5.12
CA THR A 67 -38.16 -7.23 6.56
C THR A 67 -37.49 -8.53 6.97
N ILE A 68 -36.66 -8.42 8.00
CA ILE A 68 -35.80 -9.47 8.49
C ILE A 68 -36.05 -9.59 9.98
N ASP A 69 -36.39 -10.81 10.40
CA ASP A 69 -36.32 -11.20 11.80
C ASP A 69 -34.86 -11.45 12.19
N ILE A 70 -34.35 -10.68 13.14
CA ILE A 70 -32.95 -10.75 13.60
C ILE A 70 -32.84 -11.26 15.05
N SER A 71 -33.92 -11.82 15.62
CA SER A 71 -33.93 -12.34 17.00
C SER A 71 -32.79 -13.33 17.28
N ASP A 72 -32.51 -14.20 16.30
CA ASP A 72 -31.49 -15.25 16.37
C ASP A 72 -30.17 -14.83 15.69
N THR A 73 -29.95 -13.54 15.45
CA THR A 73 -28.73 -13.02 14.78
C THR A 73 -28.01 -11.98 15.64
N PRO A 74 -27.27 -12.39 16.71
CA PRO A 74 -26.65 -11.47 17.66
C PRO A 74 -25.64 -10.50 17.05
N THR A 75 -24.96 -10.90 15.97
CA THR A 75 -23.99 -10.05 15.25
C THR A 75 -24.68 -8.86 14.57
N ALA A 76 -25.79 -9.12 13.86
CA ALA A 76 -26.58 -8.09 13.19
C ALA A 76 -27.23 -7.15 14.22
N LEU A 77 -27.75 -7.70 15.32
CA LEU A 77 -28.33 -6.93 16.42
C LEU A 77 -27.31 -5.98 17.05
N LYS A 78 -26.10 -6.48 17.35
CA LYS A 78 -25.00 -5.65 17.86
C LYS A 78 -24.58 -4.57 16.84
N TRP A 79 -24.46 -4.93 15.57
CA TRP A 79 -24.08 -3.96 14.52
C TRP A 79 -25.10 -2.83 14.40
N LEU A 80 -26.40 -3.13 14.49
CA LEU A 80 -27.47 -2.12 14.49
C LEU A 80 -27.38 -1.20 15.71
N GLN A 81 -27.12 -1.76 16.90
CA GLN A 81 -26.92 -0.98 18.14
C GLN A 81 -25.69 -0.06 18.05
N ASP A 82 -24.56 -0.57 17.54
CA ASP A 82 -23.33 0.21 17.37
C ASP A 82 -23.49 1.37 16.37
N GLN A 83 -24.51 1.33 15.51
CA GLN A 83 -24.85 2.38 14.53
C GLN A 83 -26.05 3.25 14.92
N ASP A 84 -26.64 3.05 16.11
CA ASP A 84 -27.89 3.70 16.57
C ASP A 84 -29.06 3.48 15.58
N LEU A 85 -29.20 2.26 15.05
CA LEU A 85 -30.22 1.86 14.06
C LEU A 85 -31.12 0.70 14.54
N ASP A 86 -31.03 0.29 15.80
CA ASP A 86 -31.79 -0.84 16.33
C ASP A 86 -33.29 -0.54 16.46
N GLN A 87 -34.12 -1.57 16.21
CA GLN A 87 -35.58 -1.49 16.32
C GLN A 87 -36.14 -2.86 16.73
N ASP A 88 -36.14 -3.14 18.03
CA ASP A 88 -36.55 -4.44 18.59
C ASP A 88 -35.83 -5.62 17.88
N ASP A 89 -36.57 -6.71 17.61
CA ASP A 89 -36.06 -7.93 16.97
C ASP A 89 -36.22 -7.92 15.43
N GLN A 90 -36.53 -6.77 14.83
CA GLN A 90 -36.75 -6.66 13.39
C GLN A 90 -35.84 -5.63 12.72
N CYS A 91 -35.41 -5.95 11.50
CA CYS A 91 -34.72 -5.03 10.64
C CYS A 91 -35.48 -4.85 9.32
N ILE A 92 -35.81 -3.60 9.00
CA ILE A 92 -36.48 -3.21 7.77
C ILE A 92 -35.47 -2.48 6.89
N LEU A 93 -35.08 -3.13 5.79
CA LEU A 93 -34.24 -2.54 4.76
C LEU A 93 -35.14 -2.01 3.65
N ARG A 94 -34.93 -0.75 3.24
CA ARG A 94 -35.70 -0.14 2.15
C ARG A 94 -34.76 0.53 1.17
N ARG A 95 -34.94 0.26 -0.12
CA ARG A 95 -34.20 0.89 -1.21
C ARG A 95 -35.14 1.45 -2.26
N VAL A 96 -34.90 2.70 -2.66
CA VAL A 96 -35.65 3.39 -3.72
C VAL A 96 -34.68 3.81 -4.82
N ILE A 97 -34.93 3.34 -6.04
CA ILE A 97 -34.11 3.63 -7.22
C ILE A 97 -34.99 4.38 -8.22
N THR A 98 -34.52 5.52 -8.72
CA THR A 98 -35.22 6.33 -9.72
C THR A 98 -34.81 5.94 -11.13
N ASN A 99 -35.64 6.24 -12.13
CA ASN A 99 -35.31 6.02 -13.54
C ASN A 99 -34.08 6.82 -14.02
N THR A 100 -33.65 7.84 -13.26
CA THR A 100 -32.41 8.60 -13.48
C THR A 100 -31.16 7.91 -12.90
N GLY A 101 -31.31 6.74 -12.25
CA GLY A 101 -30.23 5.99 -11.62
C GLY A 101 -29.89 6.43 -10.19
N LYS A 102 -30.51 7.50 -9.66
CA LYS A 102 -30.33 7.88 -8.24
C LYS A 102 -30.95 6.83 -7.33
N SER A 103 -30.15 6.34 -6.39
CA SER A 103 -30.53 5.34 -5.37
C SER A 103 -30.51 5.97 -3.98
N ARG A 104 -31.52 5.68 -3.17
CA ARG A 104 -31.60 6.04 -1.74
C ARG A 104 -31.93 4.80 -0.93
N ALA A 105 -31.37 4.70 0.26
CA ALA A 105 -31.51 3.55 1.14
C ALA A 105 -31.88 3.99 2.56
N TRP A 106 -32.59 3.13 3.27
CA TRP A 106 -32.95 3.28 4.67
C TRP A 106 -32.81 1.95 5.39
N ILE A 107 -32.42 2.04 6.67
CA ILE A 107 -32.43 0.94 7.65
C ILE A 107 -33.32 1.42 8.79
N ASN A 108 -34.39 0.68 9.12
CA ASN A 108 -35.33 1.03 10.20
C ASN A 108 -35.87 2.48 10.11
N GLY A 109 -36.11 2.95 8.88
CA GLY A 109 -36.61 4.31 8.61
C GLY A 109 -35.55 5.42 8.61
N THR A 110 -34.31 5.14 9.03
CA THR A 110 -33.21 6.10 9.03
C THR A 110 -32.41 6.02 7.71
N PRO A 111 -32.06 7.17 7.08
CA PRO A 111 -31.27 7.16 5.85
C PRO A 111 -29.91 6.46 6.04
N ALA A 112 -29.59 5.53 5.14
CA ALA A 112 -28.36 4.76 5.17
C ALA A 112 -27.62 4.84 3.84
N ASN A 113 -26.31 4.60 3.87
CA ASN A 113 -25.50 4.49 2.66
C ASN A 113 -25.40 3.01 2.21
N LEU A 114 -24.87 2.82 1.00
CA LEU A 114 -24.78 1.49 0.39
C LEU A 114 -23.80 0.56 1.12
N THR A 115 -22.74 1.11 1.73
CA THR A 115 -21.76 0.34 2.50
C THR A 115 -22.39 -0.26 3.75
N MET A 116 -23.24 0.51 4.43
CA MET A 116 -24.01 0.05 5.59
C MET A 116 -24.96 -1.09 5.24
N LEU A 117 -25.69 -0.97 4.11
CA LEU A 117 -26.53 -2.07 3.62
C LEU A 117 -25.72 -3.35 3.37
N ARG A 118 -24.55 -3.25 2.73
CA ARG A 118 -23.69 -4.42 2.48
C ARG A 118 -23.19 -5.06 3.76
N GLN A 119 -22.67 -4.25 4.69
CA GLN A 119 -22.16 -4.73 5.98
C GLN A 119 -23.22 -5.49 6.78
N LEU A 120 -24.47 -5.03 6.72
CA LEU A 120 -25.59 -5.71 7.37
C LEU A 120 -26.07 -6.93 6.56
N GLY A 121 -26.12 -6.81 5.23
CA GLY A 121 -26.55 -7.88 4.35
C GLY A 121 -25.68 -9.13 4.44
N GLU A 122 -24.36 -8.95 4.49
CA GLU A 122 -23.36 -10.00 4.71
C GLU A 122 -23.56 -10.76 6.04
N GLN A 123 -24.32 -10.22 6.99
CA GLN A 123 -24.62 -10.83 8.28
C GLN A 123 -25.97 -11.53 8.34
N VAL A 124 -26.80 -11.40 7.29
CA VAL A 124 -28.19 -11.87 7.30
C VAL A 124 -28.50 -12.84 6.16
N VAL A 125 -27.99 -12.56 4.95
CA VAL A 125 -28.32 -13.35 3.77
C VAL A 125 -27.07 -13.70 3.00
N ASP A 126 -26.94 -14.97 2.65
CA ASP A 126 -25.95 -15.42 1.65
C ASP A 126 -26.66 -15.73 0.33
N ILE A 127 -26.12 -15.28 -0.79
CA ILE A 127 -26.71 -15.46 -2.13
C ILE A 127 -25.77 -16.25 -3.02
N HIS A 128 -26.10 -17.52 -3.24
CA HIS A 128 -25.41 -18.43 -4.13
C HIS A 128 -26.05 -18.45 -5.52
N GLY A 129 -25.45 -17.78 -6.51
CA GLY A 129 -26.00 -17.70 -7.88
C GLY A 129 -24.95 -17.78 -9.00
N GLN A 130 -25.33 -17.40 -10.23
CA GLN A 130 -24.47 -17.46 -11.42
C GLN A 130 -23.13 -16.70 -11.29
N HIS A 131 -22.99 -15.73 -10.38
CA HIS A 131 -21.73 -15.01 -10.22
C HIS A 131 -20.75 -15.68 -9.25
N GLU A 132 -21.22 -16.59 -8.39
CA GLU A 132 -20.40 -17.23 -7.37
C GLU A 132 -19.48 -18.32 -7.90
N HIS A 133 -19.93 -19.11 -8.89
CA HIS A 133 -19.07 -20.14 -9.49
C HIS A 133 -17.83 -19.51 -10.15
N GLN A 134 -17.92 -18.28 -10.67
CA GLN A 134 -16.76 -17.53 -11.16
C GLN A 134 -15.90 -16.99 -10.02
N SER A 135 -16.51 -16.61 -8.89
CA SER A 135 -15.80 -16.13 -7.70
C SER A 135 -14.94 -17.23 -7.09
N LEU A 136 -15.45 -18.47 -7.02
CA LEU A 136 -14.72 -19.65 -6.54
C LEU A 136 -13.48 -20.00 -7.37
N MET A 137 -13.30 -19.42 -8.57
CA MET A 137 -12.08 -19.56 -9.36
C MET A 137 -10.93 -18.66 -8.84
N LYS A 138 -11.23 -17.68 -7.99
CA LYS A 138 -10.26 -16.74 -7.43
C LYS A 138 -9.72 -17.26 -6.09
N LYS A 139 -8.39 -17.33 -5.97
CA LYS A 139 -7.72 -17.79 -4.73
C LYS A 139 -8.12 -16.99 -3.48
N ASP A 140 -8.31 -15.68 -3.60
CA ASP A 140 -8.75 -14.85 -2.47
C ASP A 140 -10.12 -15.28 -1.92
N MET A 141 -11.05 -15.65 -2.81
CA MET A 141 -12.37 -16.12 -2.40
C MET A 141 -12.31 -17.54 -1.83
N GLN A 142 -11.46 -18.41 -2.39
CA GLN A 142 -11.21 -19.74 -1.84
C GLN A 142 -10.64 -19.66 -0.41
N ARG A 143 -9.69 -18.75 -0.17
CA ARG A 143 -9.15 -18.47 1.16
C ARG A 143 -10.25 -17.99 2.11
N GLN A 144 -11.05 -17.01 1.68
CA GLN A 144 -12.15 -16.47 2.48
C GLN A 144 -13.14 -17.57 2.86
N LEU A 145 -13.60 -18.38 1.90
CA LEU A 145 -14.52 -19.49 2.18
C LEU A 145 -13.95 -20.49 3.19
N LEU A 146 -12.66 -20.84 3.07
CA LEU A 146 -12.00 -21.71 4.03
C LEU A 146 -11.93 -21.09 5.43
N ASP A 147 -11.64 -19.79 5.50
CA ASP A 147 -11.55 -19.05 6.75
C ASP A 147 -12.92 -18.90 7.44
N ASP A 148 -13.97 -18.67 6.67
CA ASP A 148 -15.35 -18.59 7.14
C ASP A 148 -15.80 -19.96 7.67
N TYR A 149 -15.54 -21.03 6.92
CA TYR A 149 -15.80 -22.41 7.35
C TYR A 149 -15.01 -22.81 8.61
N GLY A 150 -13.78 -22.31 8.74
CA GLY A 150 -12.93 -22.50 9.91
C GLY A 150 -13.22 -21.57 11.09
N SER A 151 -14.10 -20.56 10.88
CA SER A 151 -14.35 -19.47 11.84
C SER A 151 -13.07 -18.73 12.26
N HIS A 152 -12.16 -18.48 11.32
CA HIS A 152 -10.84 -17.91 11.58
C HIS A 152 -10.81 -16.39 11.77
N HIS A 153 -11.94 -15.68 11.69
CA HIS A 153 -11.99 -14.20 11.76
C HIS A 153 -11.23 -13.60 12.95
N LYS A 154 -11.32 -14.21 14.15
CA LYS A 154 -10.59 -13.74 15.33
C LYS A 154 -9.07 -13.88 15.16
N GLN A 155 -8.61 -15.00 14.61
CA GLN A 155 -7.20 -15.24 14.35
C GLN A 155 -6.67 -14.30 13.26
N LEU A 156 -7.46 -14.06 12.22
CA LEU A 156 -7.16 -13.10 11.16
C LEU A 156 -7.05 -11.67 11.68
N ASN A 157 -7.96 -11.24 12.56
CA ASN A 157 -7.91 -9.90 13.14
C ASN A 157 -6.64 -9.70 13.98
N THR A 158 -6.32 -10.64 14.87
CA THR A 158 -5.08 -10.59 15.66
C THR A 158 -3.83 -10.65 14.78
N LEU A 159 -3.82 -11.45 13.72
CA LEU A 159 -2.72 -11.50 12.77
C LEU A 159 -2.54 -10.17 12.03
N ASN A 160 -3.64 -9.54 11.63
CA ASN A 160 -3.64 -8.26 10.94
C ASN A 160 -3.13 -7.11 11.84
N GLU A 161 -3.38 -7.17 13.15
CA GLU A 161 -2.77 -6.25 14.12
C GLU A 161 -1.23 -6.37 14.10
N HIS A 162 -0.71 -7.60 14.23
CA HIS A 162 0.73 -7.84 14.13
C HIS A 162 1.33 -7.47 12.77
N TYR A 163 0.58 -7.66 11.68
CA TYR A 163 0.98 -7.23 10.35
C TYR A 163 1.14 -5.71 10.27
N LYS A 164 0.19 -4.95 10.82
CA LYS A 164 0.25 -3.48 10.86
C LYS A 164 1.43 -2.99 11.70
N ASP A 165 1.66 -3.60 12.85
CA ASP A 165 2.79 -3.25 13.73
C ASP A 165 4.13 -3.49 13.02
N TRP A 166 4.29 -4.68 12.42
CA TRP A 166 5.49 -5.01 11.64
C TRP A 166 5.67 -4.06 10.46
N LYS A 167 4.60 -3.78 9.71
CA LYS A 167 4.67 -2.90 8.53
C LYS A 167 5.04 -1.46 8.91
N ALA A 168 4.49 -0.95 10.02
CA ALA A 168 4.84 0.38 10.53
C ALA A 168 6.32 0.47 10.96
N LEU A 169 6.85 -0.57 11.61
CA LEU A 169 8.27 -0.65 11.97
C LEU A 169 9.17 -0.77 10.73
N GLN A 170 8.78 -1.57 9.75
CA GLN A 170 9.50 -1.71 8.48
C GLN A 170 9.53 -0.38 7.72
N ASP A 171 8.39 0.30 7.60
CA ASP A 171 8.31 1.59 6.91
C ASP A 171 9.14 2.66 7.63
N LYS A 172 9.16 2.64 8.97
CA LYS A 172 10.03 3.53 9.77
C LYS A 172 11.51 3.21 9.56
N LEU A 173 11.87 1.94 9.51
CA LEU A 173 13.25 1.50 9.25
C LEU A 173 13.71 1.92 7.85
N ASP A 174 12.90 1.66 6.83
CA ASP A 174 13.18 2.05 5.44
C ASP A 174 13.33 3.58 5.34
N GLN A 175 12.49 4.35 6.04
CA GLN A 175 12.61 5.80 6.11
C GLN A 175 13.93 6.26 6.74
N LEU A 176 14.31 5.70 7.90
CA LEU A 176 15.54 6.05 8.58
C LEU A 176 16.79 5.58 7.82
N GLN A 177 16.75 4.44 7.15
CA GLN A 177 17.85 3.95 6.32
C GLN A 177 18.07 4.85 5.09
N ASN A 178 16.99 5.29 4.44
CA ASN A 178 17.09 6.25 3.33
C ASN A 178 17.58 7.63 3.79
N GLN A 179 17.20 8.07 5.00
CA GLN A 179 17.77 9.28 5.61
C GLN A 179 19.24 9.10 6.00
N SER A 180 19.62 7.91 6.48
CA SER A 180 20.97 7.56 6.92
C SER A 180 21.97 7.47 5.77
N SER A 181 21.59 7.08 4.55
CA SER A 181 22.52 7.06 3.41
C SER A 181 22.95 8.46 2.99
N ASP A 182 22.01 9.41 2.96
CA ASP A 182 22.29 10.82 2.68
C ASP A 182 23.10 11.45 3.82
N HIS A 183 22.80 11.06 5.06
CA HIS A 183 23.52 11.50 6.26
C HIS A 183 24.96 10.98 6.30
N GLN A 184 25.19 9.70 5.98
CA GLN A 184 26.53 9.11 5.92
C GLN A 184 27.38 9.76 4.82
N ALA A 185 26.80 10.00 3.64
CA ALA A 185 27.50 10.71 2.56
C ALA A 185 27.89 12.14 2.97
N GLN A 186 27.06 12.81 3.77
CA GLN A 186 27.39 14.13 4.35
C GLN A 186 28.50 14.04 5.40
N ILE A 187 28.48 13.03 6.28
CA ILE A 187 29.56 12.79 7.26
C ILE A 187 30.87 12.53 6.53
N ASP A 188 30.89 11.66 5.52
CA ASP A 188 32.08 11.31 4.76
C ASP A 188 32.68 12.55 4.06
N LEU A 189 31.83 13.37 3.43
CA LEU A 189 32.26 14.62 2.79
C LEU A 189 32.82 15.63 3.81
N LEU A 190 32.11 15.85 4.93
CA LEU A 190 32.56 16.78 5.97
C LEU A 190 33.84 16.30 6.65
N SER A 191 33.96 14.98 6.88
CA SER A 191 35.16 14.35 7.43
C SER A 191 36.36 14.55 6.51
N PHE A 192 36.20 14.28 5.21
CA PHE A 192 37.24 14.51 4.21
C PHE A 192 37.67 15.99 4.17
N GLN A 193 36.72 16.92 4.10
CA GLN A 193 36.99 18.36 4.07
C GLN A 193 37.67 18.85 5.36
N THR A 194 37.27 18.31 6.51
CA THR A 194 37.85 18.68 7.81
C THR A 194 39.29 18.15 7.91
N GLN A 195 39.55 16.91 7.49
CA GLN A 195 40.90 16.32 7.48
C GLN A 195 41.87 17.07 6.55
N GLU A 196 41.42 17.52 5.38
CA GLU A 196 42.27 18.32 4.47
C GLU A 196 42.71 19.65 5.13
N LEU A 197 41.80 20.34 5.81
CA LEU A 197 42.10 21.60 6.51
C LEU A 197 42.88 21.38 7.81
N GLU A 198 42.63 20.28 8.52
CA GLU A 198 43.39 19.88 9.71
C GLU A 198 44.86 19.63 9.36
N ALA A 199 45.12 18.96 8.24
CA ALA A 199 46.48 18.73 7.75
C ALA A 199 47.21 20.03 7.36
N LEU A 200 46.48 21.03 6.86
CA LEU A 200 47.04 22.35 6.54
C LEU A 200 47.30 23.19 7.80
N ALA A 201 46.50 22.99 8.85
CA ALA A 201 46.51 23.75 10.10
C ALA A 201 46.56 25.28 9.87
N PRO A 202 45.54 25.87 9.22
CA PRO A 202 45.51 27.30 8.95
C PRO A 202 45.39 28.11 10.24
N ILE A 203 46.21 29.14 10.39
CA ILE A 203 46.23 30.01 11.57
C ILE A 203 45.58 31.36 11.22
N GLU A 204 44.82 31.91 12.16
CA GLU A 204 44.20 33.23 12.00
C GLU A 204 45.26 34.33 11.84
N GLY A 205 45.11 35.15 10.79
CA GLY A 205 46.05 36.23 10.46
C GLY A 205 47.37 35.79 9.83
N GLU A 206 47.60 34.48 9.63
CA GLU A 206 48.83 33.95 9.05
C GLU A 206 49.09 34.47 7.63
N TYR A 207 48.07 34.43 6.76
CA TYR A 207 48.21 34.84 5.37
C TYR A 207 48.67 36.30 5.24
N ALA A 208 48.05 37.21 5.99
CA ALA A 208 48.41 38.63 5.96
C ALA A 208 49.86 38.87 6.40
N GLN A 209 50.33 38.14 7.42
CA GLN A 209 51.72 38.20 7.88
C GLN A 209 52.69 37.66 6.84
N LEU A 210 52.35 36.53 6.20
CA LEU A 210 53.18 35.92 5.17
C LEU A 210 53.24 36.76 3.90
N ASP A 211 52.15 37.42 3.51
CA ASP A 211 52.12 38.30 2.34
C ASP A 211 53.00 39.54 2.56
N GLU A 212 52.94 40.15 3.74
CA GLU A 212 53.84 41.24 4.12
C GLU A 212 55.31 40.80 4.15
N GLU A 213 55.59 39.62 4.71
CA GLU A 213 56.93 39.04 4.76
C GLU A 213 57.47 38.71 3.36
N HIS A 214 56.63 38.14 2.48
CA HIS A 214 56.96 37.84 1.09
C HIS A 214 57.30 39.12 0.32
N ASN A 215 56.51 40.18 0.47
CA ASN A 215 56.76 41.46 -0.19
C ASN A 215 58.11 42.06 0.26
N ARG A 216 58.48 41.91 1.53
CA ARG A 216 59.79 42.36 2.03
C ARG A 216 60.94 41.52 1.46
N LEU A 217 60.85 40.20 1.52
CA LEU A 217 61.91 39.27 1.12
C LEU A 217 62.14 39.23 -0.39
N SER A 218 61.06 39.25 -1.19
CA SER A 218 61.15 39.22 -2.66
C SER A 218 61.83 40.46 -3.25
N ASN A 219 61.68 41.62 -2.59
CA ASN A 219 62.30 42.88 -3.02
C ASN A 219 63.69 43.12 -2.41
N ALA A 220 64.08 42.38 -1.36
CA ALA A 220 65.34 42.57 -0.63
C ALA A 220 66.58 42.47 -1.53
N GLY A 221 66.60 41.55 -2.50
CA GLY A 221 67.71 41.38 -3.43
C GLY A 221 67.94 42.60 -4.33
N HIS A 222 66.87 43.17 -4.89
CA HIS A 222 66.95 44.36 -5.74
C HIS A 222 67.31 45.61 -4.93
N LEU A 223 66.79 45.72 -3.70
CA LEU A 223 67.11 46.81 -2.77
C LEU A 223 68.60 46.80 -2.37
N LEU A 224 69.15 45.62 -2.02
CA LEU A 224 70.57 45.47 -1.69
C LEU A 224 71.50 45.76 -2.87
N GLN A 225 71.15 45.28 -4.06
CA GLN A 225 71.93 45.55 -5.27
C GLN A 225 71.97 47.07 -5.58
N THR A 226 70.84 47.75 -5.43
CA THR A 226 70.75 49.20 -5.66
C THR A 226 71.55 49.97 -4.62
N ALA A 227 71.43 49.61 -3.33
CA ALA A 227 72.20 50.23 -2.26
C ALA A 227 73.72 50.02 -2.43
N SER A 228 74.14 48.81 -2.83
CA SER A 228 75.55 48.48 -3.09
C SER A 228 76.12 49.28 -4.25
N THR A 229 75.36 49.41 -5.34
CA THR A 229 75.78 50.17 -6.52
C THR A 229 75.89 51.66 -6.19
N GLY A 230 74.94 52.20 -5.42
CA GLY A 230 74.98 53.58 -4.97
C GLY A 230 76.18 53.87 -4.06
N LEU A 231 76.47 52.98 -3.12
CA LEU A 231 77.59 53.14 -2.18
C LEU A 231 78.95 53.06 -2.89
N GLU A 232 79.10 52.13 -3.84
CA GLU A 232 80.28 52.03 -4.72
C GLU A 232 80.52 53.36 -5.47
N GLN A 233 79.48 53.92 -6.10
CA GLN A 233 79.60 55.16 -6.89
C GLN A 233 79.86 56.40 -6.03
N LEU A 234 79.27 56.47 -4.84
CA LEU A 234 79.39 57.64 -3.97
C LEU A 234 80.74 57.68 -3.25
N TYR A 235 81.24 56.54 -2.76
CA TYR A 235 82.36 56.51 -1.82
C TYR A 235 83.41 55.42 -2.09
N ASP A 236 83.00 54.16 -2.29
CA ASP A 236 83.93 53.01 -2.23
C ASP A 236 84.74 52.78 -3.53
N ALA A 237 84.35 53.36 -4.66
CA ALA A 237 85.09 53.20 -5.93
C ALA A 237 86.52 53.76 -5.84
N GLU A 238 87.52 52.93 -6.22
CA GLU A 238 88.96 53.26 -6.15
C GLU A 238 89.37 54.49 -6.99
N GLN A 239 88.62 54.80 -8.04
CA GLN A 239 88.82 55.98 -8.89
C GLN A 239 87.48 56.60 -9.26
N ASN A 240 87.41 57.93 -9.25
CA ASN A 240 86.25 58.71 -9.68
C ASN A 240 84.96 58.47 -8.87
N SER A 241 85.03 58.01 -7.61
CA SER A 241 83.87 58.12 -6.71
C SER A 241 83.49 59.60 -6.56
N VAL A 242 82.20 59.88 -6.38
CA VAL A 242 81.74 61.28 -6.23
C VAL A 242 82.50 61.98 -5.11
N TYR A 243 82.76 61.27 -4.00
CA TYR A 243 83.57 61.78 -2.90
C TYR A 243 85.02 62.09 -3.32
N SER A 244 85.70 61.21 -4.06
CA SER A 244 87.08 61.44 -4.51
C SER A 244 87.20 62.62 -5.49
N VAL A 245 86.23 62.77 -6.39
CA VAL A 245 86.17 63.89 -7.35
C VAL A 245 85.96 65.21 -6.62
N LEU A 246 85.01 65.26 -5.67
CA LEU A 246 84.78 66.43 -4.84
C LEU A 246 86.02 66.77 -4.00
N SER A 247 86.65 65.78 -3.36
CA SER A 247 87.87 65.97 -2.56
C SER A 247 89.00 66.60 -3.38
N HIS A 248 89.20 66.12 -4.61
CA HIS A 248 90.21 66.66 -5.51
C HIS A 248 89.91 68.11 -5.92
N LEU A 249 88.67 68.40 -6.35
CA LEU A 249 88.24 69.74 -6.71
C LEU A 249 88.34 70.73 -5.54
N ILE A 250 87.96 70.31 -4.33
CA ILE A 250 88.11 71.11 -3.10
C ILE A 250 89.57 71.44 -2.86
N SER A 251 90.48 70.46 -2.99
CA SER A 251 91.92 70.67 -2.81
C SER A 251 92.48 71.67 -3.83
N GLU A 252 92.12 71.55 -5.11
CA GLU A 252 92.56 72.47 -6.17
C GLU A 252 92.00 73.88 -5.97
N MET A 253 90.70 74.00 -5.69
CA MET A 253 90.05 75.29 -5.45
C MET A 253 90.53 75.97 -4.17
N THR A 254 90.92 75.20 -3.15
CA THR A 254 91.54 75.77 -1.93
C THR A 254 92.85 76.47 -2.26
N GLN A 255 93.68 75.88 -3.13
CA GLN A 255 94.93 76.51 -3.60
C GLN A 255 94.63 77.75 -4.44
N LEU A 256 93.63 77.70 -5.33
CA LEU A 256 93.24 78.85 -6.17
C LEU A 256 92.62 79.99 -5.38
N LYS A 257 91.93 79.71 -4.26
CA LYS A 257 91.37 80.73 -3.36
C LYS A 257 92.43 81.65 -2.77
N GLU A 258 93.66 81.16 -2.60
CA GLU A 258 94.79 82.00 -2.18
C GLU A 258 95.17 83.04 -3.23
N LEU A 259 94.86 82.79 -4.51
CA LEU A 259 95.14 83.66 -5.65
C LEU A 259 93.96 84.58 -5.98
N ASP A 260 92.72 84.10 -5.86
CA ASP A 260 91.49 84.87 -6.11
C ASP A 260 90.39 84.49 -5.10
N SER A 261 89.98 85.46 -4.29
CA SER A 261 88.95 85.28 -3.25
C SER A 261 87.58 84.87 -3.80
N SER A 262 87.32 85.06 -5.10
CA SER A 262 86.06 84.70 -5.75
C SER A 262 85.78 83.18 -5.71
N PHE A 263 86.81 82.35 -5.50
CA PHE A 263 86.64 80.90 -5.32
C PHE A 263 86.12 80.50 -3.93
N ALA A 264 85.95 81.43 -2.98
CA ALA A 264 85.49 81.12 -1.63
C ALA A 264 84.07 80.52 -1.60
N GLU A 265 83.14 81.07 -2.38
CA GLU A 265 81.75 80.62 -2.43
C GLU A 265 81.61 79.22 -3.08
N PRO A 266 82.16 78.95 -4.28
CA PRO A 266 82.18 77.60 -4.84
C PRO A 266 82.83 76.56 -3.93
N LEU A 267 83.91 76.92 -3.22
CA LEU A 267 84.59 76.03 -2.28
C LEU A 267 83.69 75.63 -1.10
N THR A 268 82.93 76.58 -0.55
CA THR A 268 81.93 76.29 0.51
C THR A 268 80.87 75.33 -0.01
N LEU A 269 80.30 75.59 -1.20
CA LEU A 269 79.28 74.71 -1.79
C LEU A 269 79.80 73.30 -2.06
N LEU A 270 81.04 73.15 -2.55
CA LEU A 270 81.64 71.84 -2.78
C LEU A 270 81.92 71.09 -1.48
N THR A 271 82.34 71.79 -0.43
CA THR A 271 82.59 71.19 0.89
C THR A 271 81.29 70.71 1.54
N GLU A 272 80.21 71.50 1.45
CA GLU A 272 78.88 71.08 1.89
C GLU A 272 78.38 69.86 1.09
N ALA A 273 78.57 69.85 -0.23
CA ALA A 273 78.22 68.71 -1.07
C ALA A 273 79.01 67.44 -0.70
N GLN A 274 80.30 67.57 -0.36
CA GLN A 274 81.13 66.45 0.09
C GLN A 274 80.60 65.83 1.39
N ILE A 275 80.22 66.66 2.36
CA ILE A 275 79.61 66.20 3.63
C ILE A 275 78.30 65.45 3.35
N GLN A 276 77.44 65.99 2.48
CA GLN A 276 76.17 65.33 2.11
C GLN A 276 76.37 63.99 1.40
N VAL A 277 77.41 63.87 0.56
CA VAL A 277 77.77 62.59 -0.10
C VAL A 277 78.25 61.56 0.93
N GLU A 278 79.03 61.98 1.93
CA GLU A 278 79.49 61.11 3.01
C GLU A 278 78.33 60.62 3.90
N GLU A 279 77.42 61.53 4.29
CA GLU A 279 76.21 61.19 5.05
C GLU A 279 75.30 60.21 4.29
N ALA A 280 75.05 60.45 3.00
CA ALA A 280 74.27 59.55 2.16
C ALA A 280 74.92 58.17 2.04
N SER A 281 76.25 58.12 1.92
CA SER A 281 77.01 56.86 1.85
C SER A 281 76.94 56.08 3.16
N SER A 282 77.02 56.77 4.30
CA SER A 282 76.85 56.18 5.63
C SER A 282 75.44 55.61 5.83
N ALA A 283 74.42 56.35 5.40
CA ALA A 283 73.03 55.91 5.46
C ALA A 283 72.78 54.66 4.58
N LEU A 284 73.34 54.62 3.37
CA LEU A 284 73.25 53.44 2.52
C LEU A 284 73.98 52.23 3.12
N ARG A 285 75.13 52.44 3.78
CA ARG A 285 75.87 51.35 4.46
C ARG A 285 75.04 50.75 5.60
N HIS A 286 74.46 51.62 6.43
CA HIS A 286 73.58 51.18 7.53
C HIS A 286 72.33 50.44 7.01
N TYR A 287 71.77 50.89 5.89
CA TYR A 287 70.64 50.23 5.24
C TYR A 287 71.00 48.83 4.73
N GLN A 288 72.18 48.66 4.11
CA GLN A 288 72.67 47.33 3.69
C GLN A 288 72.84 46.38 4.87
N ASP A 289 73.44 46.86 5.96
CA ASP A 289 73.65 46.05 7.18
C ASP A 289 72.34 45.63 7.85
N SER A 290 71.25 46.37 7.62
CA SER A 290 69.92 46.07 8.16
C SER A 290 69.10 45.06 7.33
N LEU A 291 69.52 44.77 6.09
CA LEU A 291 68.80 43.93 5.15
C LEU A 291 69.35 42.49 5.18
N GLU A 292 68.61 41.57 5.80
CA GLU A 292 68.93 40.15 5.79
C GLU A 292 68.33 39.45 4.56
N LEU A 293 69.18 38.80 3.75
CA LEU A 293 68.74 37.88 2.70
C LEU A 293 68.64 36.47 3.27
N ASP A 294 67.42 35.95 3.39
CA ASP A 294 67.16 34.55 3.69
C ASP A 294 66.38 33.88 2.54
N PRO A 295 67.08 33.31 1.54
CA PRO A 295 66.45 32.60 0.43
C PRO A 295 65.65 31.37 0.85
N GLN A 296 66.05 30.71 1.95
CA GLN A 296 65.33 29.53 2.46
C GLN A 296 64.00 29.96 3.07
N ARG A 297 63.98 31.08 3.80
CA ARG A 297 62.74 31.66 4.33
C ARG A 297 61.81 32.11 3.22
N LEU A 298 62.31 32.81 2.19
CA LEU A 298 61.49 33.23 1.05
C LEU A 298 60.82 32.03 0.37
N GLN A 299 61.57 30.97 0.07
CA GLN A 299 61.03 29.76 -0.54
C GLN A 299 59.97 29.07 0.34
N TRP A 300 60.18 29.06 1.66
CA TRP A 300 59.19 28.53 2.60
C TRP A 300 57.91 29.38 2.62
N VAL A 301 58.03 30.71 2.64
CA VAL A 301 56.89 31.63 2.61
C VAL A 301 56.09 31.46 1.31
N GLU A 302 56.76 31.40 0.16
CA GLU A 302 56.12 31.15 -1.14
C GLU A 302 55.38 29.81 -1.17
N SER A 303 56.00 28.74 -0.66
CA SER A 303 55.35 27.43 -0.55
C SER A 303 54.11 27.49 0.34
N ARG A 304 54.22 28.11 1.52
CA ARG A 304 53.11 28.21 2.47
C ARG A 304 51.96 29.04 1.92
N ILE A 305 52.23 30.16 1.25
CA ILE A 305 51.23 30.98 0.55
C ILE A 305 50.55 30.17 -0.57
N SER A 306 51.31 29.38 -1.33
CA SER A 306 50.77 28.50 -2.37
C SER A 306 49.83 27.43 -1.79
N ASP A 307 50.22 26.78 -0.69
CA ASP A 307 49.40 25.77 0.00
C ASP A 307 48.07 26.37 0.50
N LEU A 308 48.13 27.56 1.12
CA LEU A 308 46.95 28.30 1.55
C LEU A 308 46.04 28.65 0.36
N HIS A 309 46.57 29.14 -0.76
CA HIS A 309 45.77 29.44 -1.95
C HIS A 309 45.15 28.18 -2.59
N GLN A 310 45.88 27.08 -2.65
CA GLN A 310 45.37 25.83 -3.21
C GLN A 310 44.19 25.32 -2.40
N MET A 311 44.30 25.37 -1.06
CA MET A 311 43.22 24.94 -0.18
C MET A 311 42.03 25.91 -0.21
N ALA A 312 42.28 27.21 -0.24
CA ALA A 312 41.25 28.25 -0.39
C ALA A 312 40.40 28.01 -1.66
N ARG A 313 41.03 27.66 -2.78
CA ARG A 313 40.32 27.29 -4.03
C ARG A 313 39.49 26.02 -3.88
N LYS A 314 40.00 24.97 -3.22
CA LYS A 314 39.25 23.73 -3.00
C LYS A 314 37.99 23.95 -2.15
N HIS A 315 38.08 24.81 -1.14
CA HIS A 315 36.97 25.11 -0.24
C HIS A 315 36.12 26.33 -0.66
N ASN A 316 36.47 26.96 -1.78
CA ASN A 316 35.80 28.13 -2.37
C ASN A 316 35.65 29.30 -1.38
N VAL A 317 36.76 29.65 -0.72
CA VAL A 317 36.89 30.77 0.23
C VAL A 317 38.18 31.55 -0.07
N THR A 318 38.39 32.70 0.56
CA THR A 318 39.71 33.36 0.53
C THR A 318 40.68 32.67 1.50
N PRO A 319 42.01 32.81 1.34
CA PRO A 319 42.98 32.26 2.28
C PRO A 319 42.78 32.72 3.73
N GLU A 320 42.29 33.95 3.92
CA GLU A 320 42.03 34.55 5.23
C GLU A 320 40.84 33.88 5.96
N GLU A 321 39.89 33.34 5.20
CA GLU A 321 38.66 32.70 5.69
C GLU A 321 38.86 31.20 6.04
N LEU A 322 40.01 30.61 5.70
CA LEU A 322 40.29 29.18 5.95
C LEU A 322 40.15 28.75 7.43
N PRO A 323 40.62 29.52 8.43
CA PRO A 323 40.45 29.15 9.84
C PRO A 323 38.97 29.12 10.27
N GLU A 324 38.18 30.10 9.83
CA GLU A 324 36.74 30.15 10.11
C GLU A 324 36.03 28.98 9.43
N LYS A 325 36.39 28.67 8.18
CA LYS A 325 35.86 27.54 7.43
C LYS A 325 36.15 26.20 8.12
N PHE A 326 37.35 26.03 8.65
CA PHE A 326 37.74 24.82 9.41
C PHE A 326 36.91 24.66 10.69
N SER A 327 36.67 25.75 11.41
CA SER A 327 35.81 25.75 12.61
C SER A 327 34.35 25.38 12.31
N ASP A 328 33.78 25.93 11.23
CA ASP A 328 32.42 25.62 10.78
C ASP A 328 32.27 24.12 10.43
N LEU A 329 33.19 23.60 9.61
CA LEU A 329 33.16 22.19 9.18
C LEU A 329 33.30 21.24 10.37
N SER A 330 34.22 21.52 11.30
CA SER A 330 34.42 20.71 12.50
C SER A 330 33.18 20.68 13.39
N ARG A 331 32.51 21.84 13.57
CA ARG A 331 31.27 21.94 14.36
C ARG A 331 30.12 21.16 13.72
N ARG A 332 29.98 21.26 12.39
CA ARG A 332 28.94 20.55 11.64
C ARG A 332 29.15 19.05 11.67
N LEU A 333 30.39 18.58 11.54
CA LEU A 333 30.74 17.16 11.65
C LEU A 333 30.37 16.61 13.03
N ALA A 334 30.75 17.31 14.11
CA ALA A 334 30.44 16.89 15.48
C ALA A 334 28.94 16.81 15.78
N ALA A 335 28.11 17.64 15.14
CA ALA A 335 26.67 17.62 15.32
C ALA A 335 25.99 16.41 14.66
N LEU A 336 26.57 15.84 13.59
CA LEU A 336 25.96 14.77 12.80
C LEU A 336 26.29 13.36 13.31
N SER A 337 27.35 13.18 14.09
CA SER A 337 27.80 11.86 14.61
C SER A 337 26.98 11.33 15.81
N GLY A 338 25.85 11.95 16.18
CA GLY A 338 25.08 11.63 17.38
C GLY A 338 23.91 10.64 17.22
N ASP A 339 23.57 10.23 15.99
CA ASP A 339 22.25 9.62 15.67
C ASP A 339 22.23 8.08 15.45
N GLU A 340 23.36 7.36 15.54
CA GLU A 340 23.43 5.91 15.22
C GLU A 340 22.68 4.99 16.22
N TYR A 341 22.46 5.41 17.47
CA TYR A 341 21.91 4.55 18.53
C TYR A 341 20.41 4.18 18.36
N ASP A 342 19.64 4.85 17.48
CA ASP A 342 18.20 4.57 17.31
C ASP A 342 17.92 3.46 16.28
N LEU A 343 18.87 3.18 15.36
CA LEU A 343 18.69 2.17 14.29
C LEU A 343 18.76 0.73 14.81
N ASP A 344 19.73 0.40 15.65
CA ASP A 344 19.89 -0.96 16.20
C ASP A 344 18.69 -1.36 17.07
N ALA A 345 18.20 -0.43 17.89
CA ALA A 345 17.01 -0.65 18.71
C ALA A 345 15.73 -0.84 17.86
N LEU A 346 15.66 -0.17 16.70
CA LEU A 346 14.54 -0.34 15.77
C LEU A 346 14.61 -1.68 15.03
N GLN A 347 15.80 -2.13 14.63
CA GLN A 347 16.00 -3.46 14.02
C GLN A 347 15.61 -4.59 14.98
N GLU A 348 15.99 -4.48 16.26
CA GLU A 348 15.62 -5.49 17.26
C GLU A 348 14.09 -5.58 17.44
N LYS A 349 13.39 -4.43 17.51
CA LYS A 349 11.92 -4.38 17.58
C LYS A 349 11.26 -4.95 16.33
N LEU A 350 11.82 -4.67 15.15
CA LEU A 350 11.33 -5.22 13.89
C LEU A 350 11.40 -6.74 13.88
N GLU A 351 12.51 -7.32 14.35
CA GLU A 351 12.69 -8.77 14.42
C GLU A 351 11.74 -9.43 15.42
N GLN A 352 11.54 -8.79 16.59
CA GLN A 352 10.52 -9.25 17.56
C GLN A 352 9.11 -9.23 16.97
N SER A 353 8.75 -8.17 16.24
CA SER A 353 7.44 -8.06 15.58
C SER A 353 7.30 -9.08 14.44
N ARG A 354 8.39 -9.35 13.71
CA ARG A 354 8.45 -10.38 12.67
C ARG A 354 8.15 -11.77 13.25
N GLN A 355 8.85 -12.14 14.33
CA GLN A 355 8.63 -13.43 14.99
C GLN A 355 7.20 -13.55 15.53
N ALA A 356 6.66 -12.49 16.13
CA ALA A 356 5.28 -12.48 16.61
C ALA A 356 4.26 -12.72 15.47
N TYR A 357 4.48 -12.11 14.29
CA TYR A 357 3.63 -12.37 13.12
C TYR A 357 3.77 -13.82 12.64
N ILE A 358 4.98 -14.36 12.50
CA ILE A 358 5.23 -15.75 12.06
C ILE A 358 4.56 -16.76 12.99
N ASP A 359 4.64 -16.56 14.31
CA ASP A 359 4.02 -17.42 15.30
C ASP A 359 2.49 -17.46 15.15
N ARG A 360 1.87 -16.33 14.82
CA ARG A 360 0.43 -16.23 14.59
C ARG A 360 0.05 -16.81 13.23
N ALA A 361 0.82 -16.54 12.18
CA ALA A 361 0.62 -17.10 10.86
C ALA A 361 0.70 -18.64 10.88
N THR A 362 1.69 -19.21 11.58
CA THR A 362 1.84 -20.66 11.76
C THR A 362 0.64 -21.29 12.49
N LYS A 363 0.09 -20.59 13.50
CA LYS A 363 -1.11 -21.06 14.21
C LYS A 363 -2.35 -21.00 13.31
N LEU A 364 -2.48 -19.96 12.49
CA LEU A 364 -3.56 -19.85 11.51
C LEU A 364 -3.44 -20.94 10.44
N HIS A 365 -2.25 -21.19 9.90
CA HIS A 365 -1.97 -22.26 8.93
C HIS A 365 -2.44 -23.63 9.44
N LYS A 366 -2.04 -24.02 10.66
CA LYS A 366 -2.48 -25.31 11.26
C LYS A 366 -4.00 -25.39 11.42
N SER A 367 -4.66 -24.26 11.70
CA SER A 367 -6.12 -24.20 11.77
C SER A 367 -6.76 -24.36 10.39
N ARG A 368 -6.19 -23.68 9.37
CA ARG A 368 -6.56 -23.81 7.96
C ARG A 368 -6.39 -25.24 7.45
N GLU A 369 -5.28 -25.92 7.72
CA GLU A 369 -5.11 -27.33 7.35
C GLU A 369 -6.19 -28.24 7.94
N LYS A 370 -6.58 -28.01 9.20
CA LYS A 370 -7.65 -28.78 9.85
C LYS A 370 -9.00 -28.50 9.20
N ALA A 371 -9.32 -27.23 8.95
CA ALA A 371 -10.53 -26.82 8.25
C ALA A 371 -10.56 -27.38 6.82
N ALA A 372 -9.43 -27.34 6.12
CA ALA A 372 -9.23 -27.83 4.76
C ALA A 372 -9.49 -29.33 4.67
N LYS A 373 -8.99 -30.13 5.63
CA LYS A 373 -9.26 -31.57 5.70
C LYS A 373 -10.75 -31.86 5.94
N GLN A 374 -11.40 -31.12 6.84
CA GLN A 374 -12.82 -31.30 7.14
C GLN A 374 -13.72 -30.93 5.95
N LEU A 375 -13.49 -29.76 5.37
CA LEU A 375 -14.22 -29.28 4.18
C LEU A 375 -13.95 -30.20 2.99
N GLY A 376 -12.68 -30.57 2.77
CA GLY A 376 -12.23 -31.51 1.74
C GLY A 376 -12.98 -32.83 1.76
N GLN A 377 -13.06 -33.46 2.94
CA GLN A 377 -13.80 -34.72 3.14
C GLN A 377 -15.32 -34.55 2.95
N GLY A 378 -15.89 -33.46 3.45
CA GLY A 378 -17.32 -33.17 3.30
C GLY A 378 -17.72 -32.99 1.83
N VAL A 379 -16.94 -32.19 1.10
CA VAL A 379 -17.16 -31.95 -0.34
C VAL A 379 -16.93 -33.23 -1.13
N SER A 380 -15.86 -33.98 -0.87
CA SER A 380 -15.62 -35.27 -1.54
C SER A 380 -16.76 -36.27 -1.34
N LYS A 381 -17.36 -36.31 -0.14
CA LYS A 381 -18.55 -37.14 0.15
C LYS A 381 -19.78 -36.64 -0.60
N ALA A 382 -20.03 -35.32 -0.61
CA ALA A 382 -21.13 -34.73 -1.37
C ALA A 382 -20.97 -34.99 -2.87
N MET A 383 -19.75 -34.94 -3.41
CA MET A 383 -19.48 -35.23 -4.82
C MET A 383 -19.92 -36.64 -5.23
N GLN A 384 -19.75 -37.66 -4.36
CA GLN A 384 -20.24 -39.01 -4.66
C GLN A 384 -21.76 -39.03 -4.87
N GLN A 385 -22.49 -38.28 -4.04
CA GLN A 385 -23.94 -38.20 -4.11
C GLN A 385 -24.43 -37.40 -5.34
N LEU A 386 -23.56 -36.54 -5.88
CA LEU A 386 -23.83 -35.70 -7.05
C LEU A 386 -23.42 -36.34 -8.39
N GLY A 387 -23.30 -37.67 -8.42
CA GLY A 387 -22.97 -38.42 -9.64
C GLY A 387 -21.54 -38.23 -10.11
N MET A 388 -20.61 -37.92 -9.20
CA MET A 388 -19.17 -37.84 -9.47
C MET A 388 -18.44 -38.96 -8.70
N ASP A 389 -18.81 -40.20 -9.02
CA ASP A 389 -18.29 -41.40 -8.36
C ASP A 389 -16.76 -41.49 -8.48
N GLY A 390 -16.09 -41.58 -7.33
CA GLY A 390 -14.64 -41.60 -7.21
C GLY A 390 -13.96 -40.25 -7.44
N GLY A 391 -14.73 -39.17 -7.53
CA GLY A 391 -14.19 -37.81 -7.49
C GLY A 391 -13.64 -37.44 -6.11
N VAL A 392 -12.56 -36.67 -6.07
CA VAL A 392 -11.86 -36.24 -4.84
C VAL A 392 -11.66 -34.74 -4.90
N PHE A 393 -11.97 -34.07 -3.80
CA PHE A 393 -11.70 -32.65 -3.60
C PHE A 393 -10.75 -32.45 -2.43
N GLU A 394 -9.69 -31.69 -2.66
CA GLU A 394 -8.65 -31.39 -1.68
C GLU A 394 -8.35 -29.89 -1.70
N ILE A 395 -8.10 -29.32 -0.53
CA ILE A 395 -7.70 -27.93 -0.37
C ILE A 395 -6.23 -27.93 -0.01
N ASN A 396 -5.40 -27.46 -0.94
CA ASN A 396 -3.99 -27.27 -0.70
C ASN A 396 -3.79 -25.97 0.09
N CYS A 397 -3.13 -26.07 1.25
CA CYS A 397 -2.72 -24.93 2.06
C CYS A 397 -1.19 -24.81 1.96
N GLY A 398 -0.70 -24.14 0.92
CA GLY A 398 0.73 -23.92 0.75
C GLY A 398 1.24 -22.92 1.79
N PHE A 399 2.23 -23.31 2.58
CA PHE A 399 2.86 -22.43 3.56
C PHE A 399 4.35 -22.39 3.30
N ASP A 400 4.89 -21.18 3.19
CA ASP A 400 6.30 -20.94 2.95
C ASP A 400 6.77 -19.85 3.92
N GLU A 401 7.81 -20.16 4.70
CA GLU A 401 8.38 -19.26 5.70
C GLU A 401 9.02 -18.01 5.07
N ASP A 402 9.40 -18.09 3.80
CA ASP A 402 9.97 -16.99 3.02
C ASP A 402 8.90 -16.18 2.26
N SER A 403 7.62 -16.58 2.37
CA SER A 403 6.53 -15.83 1.74
C SER A 403 6.35 -14.44 2.33
N LYS A 404 5.90 -13.52 1.47
CA LYS A 404 5.61 -12.14 1.87
C LYS A 404 4.51 -12.12 2.93
N PHE A 405 4.71 -11.27 3.94
CA PHE A 405 3.68 -11.04 4.95
C PHE A 405 2.50 -10.29 4.32
N THR A 406 1.29 -10.71 4.67
CA THR A 406 0.05 -10.08 4.22
C THR A 406 -0.91 -9.93 5.39
N SER A 407 -1.95 -9.12 5.23
CA SER A 407 -3.05 -9.02 6.20
C SER A 407 -3.80 -10.33 6.43
N HIS A 408 -3.59 -11.34 5.59
CA HIS A 408 -4.30 -12.63 5.61
C HIS A 408 -3.39 -13.83 5.90
N GLY A 409 -2.13 -13.59 6.27
CA GLY A 409 -1.15 -14.62 6.59
C GLY A 409 -0.19 -14.96 5.45
N MET A 410 0.38 -16.16 5.57
CA MET A 410 1.46 -16.67 4.69
C MET A 410 0.99 -17.88 3.87
N ASP A 411 -0.31 -18.20 3.95
CA ASP A 411 -0.89 -19.33 3.22
C ASP A 411 -1.28 -18.94 1.79
N ASP A 412 -0.87 -19.75 0.82
CA ASP A 412 -1.47 -19.81 -0.52
C ASP A 412 -2.52 -20.93 -0.54
N ILE A 413 -3.79 -20.55 -0.56
CA ILE A 413 -4.92 -21.49 -0.56
C ILE A 413 -5.35 -21.77 -1.99
N GLU A 414 -5.40 -23.05 -2.36
CA GLU A 414 -5.86 -23.49 -3.68
C GLU A 414 -6.78 -24.71 -3.58
N PHE A 415 -7.96 -24.60 -4.19
CA PHE A 415 -8.92 -25.70 -4.29
C PHE A 415 -8.58 -26.58 -5.48
N GLN A 416 -8.38 -27.87 -5.21
CA GLN A 416 -7.99 -28.87 -6.20
C GLN A 416 -9.03 -29.99 -6.25
N VAL A 417 -9.29 -30.49 -7.45
CA VAL A 417 -10.28 -31.52 -7.69
C VAL A 417 -9.80 -32.53 -8.71
N SER A 418 -10.22 -33.77 -8.53
CA SER A 418 -10.14 -34.85 -9.50
C SER A 418 -11.55 -35.38 -9.69
N ALA A 419 -12.12 -35.23 -10.89
CA ALA A 419 -13.52 -35.62 -11.14
C ALA A 419 -13.68 -37.13 -11.38
N ASN A 420 -12.60 -37.84 -11.70
CA ASN A 420 -12.62 -39.26 -12.05
C ASN A 420 -11.53 -40.03 -11.31
N PRO A 421 -11.79 -41.30 -10.91
CA PRO A 421 -10.79 -42.16 -10.30
C PRO A 421 -9.51 -42.24 -11.14
N GLY A 422 -8.36 -42.12 -10.49
CA GLY A 422 -7.04 -42.27 -11.12
C GLY A 422 -6.51 -41.05 -11.88
N GLN A 423 -7.26 -39.95 -11.95
CA GLN A 423 -6.75 -38.67 -12.47
C GLN A 423 -6.04 -37.87 -11.36
N PRO A 424 -4.97 -37.11 -11.69
CA PRO A 424 -4.31 -36.25 -10.71
C PRO A 424 -5.22 -35.08 -10.31
N LEU A 425 -5.07 -34.62 -9.07
CA LEU A 425 -5.70 -33.39 -8.59
C LEU A 425 -5.22 -32.21 -9.43
N LYS A 426 -6.18 -31.37 -9.86
CA LYS A 426 -5.91 -30.15 -10.62
C LYS A 426 -6.64 -28.98 -9.98
N PRO A 427 -6.12 -27.74 -10.12
CA PRO A 427 -6.84 -26.55 -9.70
C PRO A 427 -8.25 -26.52 -10.30
N LEU A 428 -9.23 -26.05 -9.52
CA LEU A 428 -10.65 -25.98 -9.91
C LEU A 428 -10.87 -25.28 -11.26
N VAL A 429 -10.05 -24.25 -11.55
CA VAL A 429 -10.07 -23.48 -12.80
C VAL A 429 -9.77 -24.33 -14.05
N LYS A 430 -9.11 -25.49 -13.89
CA LYS A 430 -8.73 -26.39 -14.99
C LYS A 430 -9.73 -27.52 -15.23
N VAL A 431 -10.89 -27.52 -14.56
CA VAL A 431 -11.96 -28.48 -14.81
C VAL A 431 -12.61 -28.18 -16.17
N ALA A 432 -12.70 -29.20 -17.03
CA ALA A 432 -13.01 -29.02 -18.44
C ALA A 432 -14.53 -28.95 -18.76
N SER A 433 -15.40 -29.44 -17.88
CA SER A 433 -16.86 -29.50 -18.10
C SER A 433 -17.60 -28.50 -17.21
N GLY A 434 -18.36 -27.58 -17.82
CA GLY A 434 -19.16 -26.58 -17.09
C GLY A 434 -20.24 -27.18 -16.17
N GLY A 435 -20.78 -28.36 -16.53
CA GLY A 435 -21.73 -29.08 -15.69
C GLY A 435 -21.09 -29.71 -14.45
N GLU A 436 -19.86 -30.25 -14.58
CA GLU A 436 -19.10 -30.76 -13.43
C GLU A 436 -18.72 -29.63 -12.48
N LEU A 437 -18.26 -28.51 -13.02
CA LEU A 437 -17.91 -27.33 -12.23
C LEU A 437 -19.09 -26.78 -11.43
N SER A 438 -20.29 -26.77 -12.02
CA SER A 438 -21.51 -26.34 -11.34
C SER A 438 -21.86 -27.27 -10.17
N ARG A 439 -21.77 -28.59 -10.39
CA ARG A 439 -21.99 -29.59 -9.32
C ARG A 439 -20.95 -29.50 -8.20
N ILE A 440 -19.68 -29.32 -8.53
CA ILE A 440 -18.60 -29.17 -7.54
C ILE A 440 -18.79 -27.88 -6.74
N SER A 441 -19.10 -26.77 -7.40
CA SER A 441 -19.34 -25.48 -6.74
C SER A 441 -20.52 -25.58 -5.76
N LEU A 442 -21.61 -26.20 -6.19
CA LEU A 442 -22.77 -26.46 -5.33
C LEU A 442 -22.40 -27.34 -4.13
N ALA A 443 -21.61 -28.40 -4.34
CA ALA A 443 -21.12 -29.25 -3.24
C ALA A 443 -20.29 -28.45 -2.22
N ILE A 444 -19.40 -27.58 -2.69
CA ILE A 444 -18.59 -26.69 -1.84
C ILE A 444 -19.49 -25.76 -1.05
N GLN A 445 -20.41 -25.05 -1.71
CA GLN A 445 -21.33 -24.11 -1.08
C GLN A 445 -22.21 -24.79 -0.03
N MET A 446 -22.79 -25.95 -0.35
CA MET A 446 -23.66 -26.67 0.59
C MET A 446 -22.92 -27.13 1.85
N ILE A 447 -21.70 -27.67 1.69
CA ILE A 447 -20.91 -28.12 2.84
C ILE A 447 -20.35 -26.93 3.62
N ALA A 448 -19.97 -25.85 2.94
CA ALA A 448 -19.54 -24.60 3.58
C ALA A 448 -20.68 -23.99 4.40
N ALA A 449 -21.85 -23.85 3.78
CA ALA A 449 -23.06 -23.28 4.36
C ALA A 449 -23.50 -24.03 5.62
N GLN A 450 -23.24 -25.33 5.78
CA GLN A 450 -23.56 -26.07 7.02
C GLN A 450 -22.91 -25.45 8.26
N LYS A 451 -21.76 -24.78 8.15
CA LYS A 451 -21.10 -24.10 9.29
C LYS A 451 -21.37 -22.60 9.37
N VAL A 452 -21.88 -21.98 8.31
CA VAL A 452 -22.17 -20.54 8.25
C VAL A 452 -23.37 -20.20 9.14
N THR A 453 -23.27 -19.23 10.05
CA THR A 453 -24.36 -18.94 11.01
C THR A 453 -25.44 -18.01 10.48
N LEU A 454 -25.47 -17.76 9.17
CA LEU A 454 -26.41 -16.82 8.57
C LEU A 454 -27.86 -17.35 8.60
N PRO A 455 -28.85 -16.48 8.85
CA PRO A 455 -30.24 -16.91 9.03
C PRO A 455 -30.95 -17.29 7.72
N ALA A 456 -30.54 -16.76 6.57
CA ALA A 456 -31.14 -17.08 5.27
C ALA A 456 -30.09 -17.34 4.18
N LEU A 457 -30.36 -18.33 3.33
CA LEU A 457 -29.54 -18.72 2.20
C LEU A 457 -30.39 -18.73 0.94
N ILE A 458 -29.91 -18.10 -0.13
CA ILE A 458 -30.59 -18.05 -1.43
C ILE A 458 -29.75 -18.81 -2.44
N PHE A 459 -30.36 -19.77 -3.13
CA PHE A 459 -29.72 -20.50 -4.21
C PHE A 459 -30.46 -20.25 -5.52
N ASP A 460 -29.78 -19.59 -6.46
CA ASP A 460 -30.27 -19.36 -7.83
C ASP A 460 -29.67 -20.41 -8.78
N GLU A 461 -30.53 -20.98 -9.62
CA GLU A 461 -30.16 -21.96 -10.66
C GLU A 461 -29.35 -23.19 -10.16
N VAL A 462 -29.73 -23.76 -9.02
CA VAL A 462 -29.15 -25.01 -8.49
C VAL A 462 -29.23 -26.19 -9.45
N ASP A 463 -30.08 -26.07 -10.45
CA ASP A 463 -30.37 -27.06 -11.48
C ASP A 463 -29.44 -27.01 -12.69
N THR A 464 -28.49 -26.07 -12.72
CA THR A 464 -27.52 -25.97 -13.81
C THR A 464 -26.61 -27.20 -13.85
N GLY A 465 -26.75 -28.01 -14.91
CA GLY A 465 -25.88 -29.17 -15.14
C GLY A 465 -26.21 -30.40 -14.29
N ILE A 466 -27.41 -30.47 -13.71
CA ILE A 466 -27.93 -31.63 -12.97
C ILE A 466 -29.30 -32.09 -13.50
N GLY A 467 -29.62 -33.37 -13.27
CA GLY A 467 -30.91 -33.95 -13.66
C GLY A 467 -31.10 -35.35 -13.07
N GLY A 468 -32.33 -35.88 -13.14
CA GLY A 468 -32.66 -37.21 -12.62
C GLY A 468 -32.39 -37.36 -11.12
N GLY A 469 -31.88 -38.51 -10.69
CA GLY A 469 -31.61 -38.80 -9.27
C GLY A 469 -30.62 -37.83 -8.60
N THR A 470 -29.70 -37.22 -9.36
CA THR A 470 -28.81 -36.18 -8.81
C THR A 470 -29.58 -34.94 -8.37
N ALA A 471 -30.63 -34.56 -9.10
CA ALA A 471 -31.47 -33.41 -8.74
C ALA A 471 -32.31 -33.69 -7.50
N GLU A 472 -32.77 -34.93 -7.33
CA GLU A 472 -33.48 -35.38 -6.13
C GLU A 472 -32.59 -35.29 -4.88
N VAL A 473 -31.34 -35.78 -4.98
CA VAL A 473 -30.36 -35.67 -3.90
C VAL A 473 -30.09 -34.21 -3.53
N VAL A 474 -29.96 -33.32 -4.52
CA VAL A 474 -29.78 -31.88 -4.27
C VAL A 474 -30.97 -31.31 -3.51
N GLY A 475 -32.20 -31.63 -3.95
CA GLY A 475 -33.43 -31.22 -3.28
C GLY A 475 -33.49 -31.69 -1.82
N GLN A 476 -33.17 -32.96 -1.55
CA GLN A 476 -33.13 -33.52 -0.19
C GLN A 476 -32.13 -32.79 0.71
N GLN A 477 -30.94 -32.46 0.19
CA GLN A 477 -29.94 -31.75 0.97
C GLN A 477 -30.32 -30.29 1.24
N LEU A 478 -30.94 -29.60 0.27
CA LEU A 478 -31.48 -28.26 0.47
C LEU A 478 -32.64 -28.26 1.47
N ARG A 479 -33.50 -29.28 1.44
CA ARG A 479 -34.57 -29.49 2.44
C ARG A 479 -33.97 -29.67 3.83
N LYS A 480 -32.96 -30.53 3.97
CA LYS A 480 -32.24 -30.76 5.23
C LYS A 480 -31.59 -29.48 5.77
N LEU A 481 -31.01 -28.66 4.89
CA LEU A 481 -30.48 -27.34 5.25
C LEU A 481 -31.61 -26.39 5.69
N GLY A 482 -32.78 -26.48 5.05
CA GLY A 482 -34.02 -25.84 5.44
C GLY A 482 -34.46 -26.14 6.87
N GLY A 483 -34.12 -27.32 7.40
CA GLY A 483 -34.46 -27.70 8.78
C GLY A 483 -33.74 -26.87 9.86
N SER A 484 -32.62 -26.23 9.53
CA SER A 484 -31.86 -25.38 10.46
C SER A 484 -31.77 -23.91 10.04
N ARG A 485 -32.06 -23.58 8.78
CA ARG A 485 -31.97 -22.23 8.21
C ARG A 485 -33.07 -22.01 7.19
N GLN A 486 -33.35 -20.75 6.86
CA GLN A 486 -34.23 -20.46 5.74
C GLN A 486 -33.47 -20.63 4.42
N VAL A 487 -34.05 -21.36 3.47
CA VAL A 487 -33.48 -21.62 2.14
C VAL A 487 -34.47 -21.16 1.08
N LEU A 488 -34.09 -20.21 0.22
CA LEU A 488 -34.87 -19.86 -0.96
C LEU A 488 -34.18 -20.45 -2.19
N CYS A 489 -34.88 -21.32 -2.91
CA CYS A 489 -34.33 -22.01 -4.07
C CYS A 489 -35.11 -21.67 -5.34
N VAL A 490 -34.45 -21.10 -6.33
CA VAL A 490 -35.01 -20.93 -7.68
C VAL A 490 -34.70 -22.18 -8.50
N THR A 491 -35.76 -22.83 -9.03
CA THR A 491 -35.56 -24.05 -9.83
C THR A 491 -36.59 -24.24 -10.95
N HIS A 492 -36.20 -25.02 -11.95
CA HIS A 492 -37.04 -25.59 -13.00
C HIS A 492 -37.17 -27.12 -12.89
N LEU A 493 -36.46 -27.76 -11.96
CA LEU A 493 -36.49 -29.22 -11.80
C LEU A 493 -37.58 -29.63 -10.80
N PRO A 494 -38.53 -30.50 -11.19
CA PRO A 494 -39.59 -30.96 -10.31
C PRO A 494 -39.01 -31.73 -9.10
N GLN A 495 -37.87 -32.42 -9.27
CA GLN A 495 -37.20 -33.18 -8.20
C GLN A 495 -36.70 -32.28 -7.06
N VAL A 496 -36.31 -31.05 -7.37
CA VAL A 496 -35.88 -30.08 -6.34
C VAL A 496 -37.09 -29.39 -5.73
N ALA A 497 -38.05 -28.97 -6.57
CA ALA A 497 -39.25 -28.27 -6.11
C ALA A 497 -40.14 -29.13 -5.20
N SER A 498 -40.24 -30.44 -5.44
CA SER A 498 -41.06 -31.34 -4.63
C SER A 498 -40.52 -31.51 -3.19
N GLN A 499 -39.24 -31.24 -2.96
CA GLN A 499 -38.60 -31.36 -1.65
C GLN A 499 -38.82 -30.14 -0.75
N ALA A 500 -39.30 -29.02 -1.31
CA ALA A 500 -39.49 -27.79 -0.54
C ALA A 500 -40.64 -27.88 0.45
N HIS A 501 -40.53 -27.16 1.56
CA HIS A 501 -41.60 -27.00 2.54
C HIS A 501 -42.70 -26.10 1.98
N GLN A 502 -42.29 -24.96 1.39
CA GLN A 502 -43.16 -24.01 0.70
C GLN A 502 -42.88 -23.98 -0.80
N HIS A 503 -43.91 -23.68 -1.60
CA HIS A 503 -43.79 -23.64 -3.06
C HIS A 503 -44.50 -22.42 -3.62
N TYR A 504 -43.73 -21.52 -4.22
CA TYR A 504 -44.22 -20.35 -4.94
C TYR A 504 -44.10 -20.55 -6.45
N LYS A 505 -45.15 -20.17 -7.17
CA LYS A 505 -45.19 -20.17 -8.63
C LYS A 505 -45.23 -18.75 -9.16
N VAL A 506 -44.25 -18.42 -9.98
CA VAL A 506 -44.19 -17.18 -10.75
C VAL A 506 -45.09 -17.32 -11.98
N THR A 507 -46.05 -16.40 -12.12
CA THR A 507 -47.03 -16.40 -13.21
C THR A 507 -47.01 -15.07 -13.98
N LYS A 508 -47.22 -15.14 -15.30
CA LYS A 508 -47.44 -13.93 -16.11
C LYS A 508 -48.92 -13.63 -16.20
N ILE A 509 -49.31 -12.45 -15.71
CA ILE A 509 -50.65 -11.91 -15.85
C ILE A 509 -50.64 -11.00 -17.08
N LYS A 510 -51.24 -11.46 -18.18
CA LYS A 510 -51.38 -10.66 -19.41
C LYS A 510 -52.54 -9.68 -19.26
N GLY A 511 -52.24 -8.39 -19.13
CA GLY A 511 -53.21 -7.31 -19.27
C GLY A 511 -53.46 -6.92 -20.73
N LYS A 512 -54.39 -5.98 -20.97
CA LYS A 512 -54.73 -5.49 -22.32
C LYS A 512 -53.60 -4.72 -23.01
N THR A 513 -52.69 -4.10 -22.25
CA THR A 513 -51.63 -3.22 -22.76
C THR A 513 -50.24 -3.56 -22.21
N SER A 514 -50.13 -4.37 -21.17
CA SER A 514 -48.86 -4.77 -20.55
C SER A 514 -48.96 -6.15 -19.91
N THR A 515 -47.84 -6.85 -19.81
CA THR A 515 -47.72 -8.09 -19.01
C THR A 515 -47.15 -7.73 -17.65
N SER A 516 -47.76 -8.22 -16.58
CA SER A 516 -47.20 -8.15 -15.21
C SER A 516 -46.84 -9.55 -14.72
N THR A 517 -45.95 -9.61 -13.74
CA THR A 517 -45.60 -10.86 -13.05
C THR A 517 -46.27 -10.88 -11.69
N GLY A 518 -46.95 -11.98 -11.38
CA GLY A 518 -47.50 -12.29 -10.06
C GLY A 518 -46.83 -13.51 -9.45
N MET A 519 -46.94 -13.65 -8.13
CA MET A 519 -46.46 -14.82 -7.39
C MET A 519 -47.65 -15.45 -6.66
N LEU A 520 -47.82 -16.76 -6.82
CA LEU A 520 -48.88 -17.53 -6.18
C LEU A 520 -48.25 -18.52 -5.20
N THR A 521 -48.73 -18.53 -3.95
CA THR A 521 -48.47 -19.63 -3.02
C THR A 521 -49.24 -20.84 -3.47
N LEU A 522 -48.57 -21.97 -3.69
CA LEU A 522 -49.24 -23.22 -4.06
C LEU A 522 -49.50 -24.07 -2.82
N ARG A 523 -50.73 -24.53 -2.64
CA ARG A 523 -51.13 -25.42 -1.55
C ARG A 523 -51.67 -26.75 -2.06
N ASP A 524 -51.39 -27.82 -1.33
CA ASP A 524 -51.96 -29.15 -1.53
C ASP A 524 -51.98 -29.59 -3.01
N GLU A 525 -53.16 -29.66 -3.62
CA GLU A 525 -53.35 -30.10 -5.01
C GLU A 525 -52.70 -29.16 -6.03
N GLU A 526 -52.62 -27.85 -5.76
CA GLU A 526 -51.96 -26.89 -6.67
C GLU A 526 -50.45 -27.18 -6.80
N ARG A 527 -49.83 -27.72 -5.74
CA ARG A 527 -48.44 -28.18 -5.78
C ARG A 527 -48.32 -29.42 -6.66
N VAL A 528 -49.23 -30.40 -6.50
CA VAL A 528 -49.26 -31.62 -7.32
C VAL A 528 -49.37 -31.25 -8.81
N GLU A 529 -50.29 -30.34 -9.15
CA GLU A 529 -50.48 -29.87 -10.52
C GLU A 529 -49.23 -29.16 -11.07
N GLU A 530 -48.57 -28.32 -10.27
CA GLU A 530 -47.36 -27.63 -10.71
C GLU A 530 -46.18 -28.59 -10.92
N ILE A 531 -45.97 -29.54 -10.00
CA ILE A 531 -44.93 -30.58 -10.16
C ILE A 531 -45.24 -31.43 -11.39
N ALA A 532 -46.49 -31.84 -11.59
CA ALA A 532 -46.91 -32.58 -12.78
C ALA A 532 -46.68 -31.78 -14.08
N ARG A 533 -46.98 -30.47 -14.08
CA ARG A 533 -46.69 -29.56 -15.21
C ARG A 533 -45.20 -29.47 -15.49
N MET A 534 -44.36 -29.37 -14.45
CA MET A 534 -42.91 -29.31 -14.57
C MET A 534 -42.32 -30.60 -15.16
N MET A 535 -42.99 -31.75 -14.96
CA MET A 535 -42.59 -33.05 -15.49
C MET A 535 -43.14 -33.35 -16.90
N GLY A 536 -44.46 -33.23 -17.07
CA GLY A 536 -45.19 -33.70 -18.26
C GLY A 536 -45.38 -32.64 -19.36
N GLY A 537 -45.04 -31.38 -19.09
CA GLY A 537 -45.19 -30.30 -20.06
C GLY A 537 -46.63 -29.80 -20.20
N ILE A 538 -47.15 -29.76 -21.42
CA ILE A 538 -48.44 -29.10 -21.74
C ILE A 538 -49.64 -29.98 -21.41
N GLU A 539 -49.52 -31.30 -21.57
CA GLU A 539 -50.59 -32.26 -21.23
C GLU A 539 -50.30 -32.93 -19.89
N ILE A 540 -51.13 -32.64 -18.90
CA ILE A 540 -51.10 -33.29 -17.59
C ILE A 540 -51.98 -34.55 -17.69
N THR A 541 -51.36 -35.73 -17.55
CA THR A 541 -52.08 -37.01 -17.53
C THR A 541 -52.26 -37.52 -16.10
N ASP A 542 -53.20 -38.44 -15.88
CA ASP A 542 -53.40 -39.08 -14.57
C ASP A 542 -52.11 -39.75 -14.05
N SER A 543 -51.31 -40.33 -14.95
CA SER A 543 -50.00 -40.92 -14.63
C SER A 543 -48.99 -39.86 -14.18
N THR A 544 -49.03 -38.67 -14.78
CA THR A 544 -48.14 -37.55 -14.41
C THR A 544 -48.50 -37.01 -13.03
N LEU A 545 -49.80 -36.91 -12.72
CA LEU A 545 -50.29 -36.52 -11.40
C LEU A 545 -49.94 -37.55 -10.33
N ALA A 546 -50.07 -38.84 -10.63
CA ALA A 546 -49.69 -39.92 -9.70
C ALA A 546 -48.21 -39.85 -9.33
N LEU A 547 -47.32 -39.67 -10.31
CA LEU A 547 -45.89 -39.54 -10.07
C LEU A 547 -45.53 -38.23 -9.33
N ALA A 548 -46.23 -37.14 -9.61
CA ALA A 548 -46.06 -35.88 -8.88
C ALA A 548 -46.44 -36.01 -7.39
N ARG A 549 -47.50 -36.77 -7.07
CA ARG A 549 -47.87 -37.08 -5.68
C ARG A 549 -46.78 -37.91 -5.00
N GLU A 550 -46.30 -38.96 -5.66
CA GLU A 550 -45.20 -39.79 -5.14
C GLU A 550 -43.95 -38.96 -4.81
N MET A 551 -43.58 -38.01 -5.68
CA MET A 551 -42.43 -37.12 -5.44
C MET A 551 -42.62 -36.15 -4.25
N LEU A 552 -43.86 -35.73 -3.98
CA LEU A 552 -44.19 -34.88 -2.84
C LEU A 552 -44.26 -35.69 -1.54
N ASP A 553 -44.74 -36.93 -1.61
CA ASP A 553 -44.80 -37.85 -0.47
C ASP A 553 -43.38 -38.23 0.00
N VAL A 554 -42.47 -38.56 -0.92
CA VAL A 554 -41.04 -38.76 -0.61
C VAL A 554 -40.43 -37.50 0.02
N GLY A 555 -40.87 -36.32 -0.41
CA GLY A 555 -40.49 -35.07 0.22
C GLY A 555 -40.92 -35.02 1.68
N ASN A 556 -42.11 -35.51 2.03
CA ASN A 556 -42.71 -35.37 3.36
C ASN A 556 -42.30 -36.46 4.38
N GLU A 557 -41.60 -37.52 3.97
CA GLU A 557 -41.20 -38.64 4.85
C GLU A 557 -39.95 -38.38 5.72
N ASP A 558 -39.25 -37.27 5.51
CA ASP A 558 -38.13 -36.76 6.32
C ASP A 558 -38.44 -35.37 6.92
#